data_AF-A0A2N5XIN1-F1
#
_entry.id   AF-A0A2N5XIN1-F1
#
_cell.length_a   1.000
_cell.length_b   1.000
_cell.length_c   1.000
_cell.angle_alpha   90.00
_cell.angle_beta   90.00
_cell.angle_gamma   90.00
#
_symmetry.space_group_name_H-M   'P 1'
#
loop_
_entity.id
_entity.type
_entity.pdbx_description
1 polymer ?
#
loop_
_entity_poly.entity_id
_entity_poly.type
_entity_poly.pdbx_seq_one_letter_code
_entity_poly.pdbx_strand_id
1 'polypeptide(L)'
;MDEYAGRVLAGRYRLPRPPSDGYELAETPAFDTYSGQEVMARQVPLPEVVQAELVGAGAPGRGPSAGSDGPARRALEAAVAAARIPDHPRLVQVFDVFLDDAGPGGGSLWIVSELVRARPLAAFLGADRLSPYRAAEIAADVLTAARVLHAHGWTHRNITTRTVLVCDDGRAMLGGLAESAAEEALCGFDPVPEEVPAG
;
A
#
# COMPACT_ATOMS: atom_id res chain seq x y z
N MET A 1 6.38 -19.03 17.86
CA MET A 1 7.26 -17.87 17.65
C MET A 1 8.28 -18.10 16.54
N ASP A 2 8.60 -19.37 16.19
CA ASP A 2 9.52 -19.70 15.08
C ASP A 2 8.98 -19.32 13.68
N GLU A 3 7.66 -19.18 13.52
CA GLU A 3 7.01 -18.80 12.26
C GLU A 3 7.39 -17.40 11.77
N TYR A 4 7.61 -16.45 12.71
CA TYR A 4 8.04 -15.07 12.44
C TYR A 4 9.49 -14.82 12.89
N ALA A 5 10.37 -15.75 12.55
CA ALA A 5 11.81 -15.68 12.86
C ALA A 5 12.65 -15.10 11.71
N GLY A 6 12.01 -14.31 10.83
CA GLY A 6 12.65 -13.64 9.70
C GLY A 6 13.15 -12.23 10.05
N ARG A 7 13.18 -11.37 9.03
CA ARG A 7 13.59 -9.98 9.12
C ARG A 7 12.63 -9.17 10.00
N VAL A 8 13.14 -8.15 10.69
CA VAL A 8 12.33 -7.21 11.47
C VAL A 8 12.31 -5.86 10.77
N LEU A 9 11.13 -5.39 10.37
CA LEU A 9 10.92 -4.08 9.78
C LEU A 9 10.60 -3.04 10.86
N ALA A 10 11.17 -1.84 10.74
CA ALA A 10 10.99 -0.72 11.67
C ALA A 10 11.20 -1.09 13.17
N GLY A 11 11.98 -2.14 13.44
CA GLY A 11 12.16 -2.68 14.79
C GLY A 11 10.89 -3.25 15.44
N ARG A 12 9.80 -3.43 14.68
CA ARG A 12 8.46 -3.76 15.20
C ARG A 12 7.79 -4.94 14.49
N TYR A 13 7.83 -4.98 13.17
CA TYR A 13 7.10 -5.97 12.39
C TYR A 13 8.01 -7.13 12.04
N ARG A 14 7.76 -8.30 12.63
CA ARG A 14 8.53 -9.52 12.34
C ARG A 14 7.94 -10.22 11.14
N LEU A 15 8.74 -10.37 10.09
CA LEU A 15 8.36 -11.14 8.90
C LEU A 15 8.59 -12.64 9.15
N PRO A 16 7.87 -13.51 8.42
CA PRO A 16 8.23 -14.91 8.33
C PRO A 16 9.60 -15.06 7.67
N ARG A 17 10.21 -16.24 7.82
CA ARG A 17 11.41 -16.54 7.03
C ARG A 17 11.02 -16.65 5.56
N PRO A 18 11.75 -15.99 4.64
CA PRO A 18 11.48 -16.15 3.22
C PRO A 18 11.68 -17.63 2.82
N PRO A 19 10.90 -18.14 1.85
CA PRO A 19 11.13 -19.46 1.28
C PRO A 19 12.56 -19.55 0.73
N SER A 20 13.23 -20.71 0.86
CA SER A 20 14.62 -20.90 0.44
C SER A 20 14.91 -20.61 -1.03
N ASP A 21 13.89 -20.67 -1.90
CA ASP A 21 13.97 -20.45 -3.35
C ASP A 21 13.05 -19.32 -3.85
N GLY A 22 12.52 -18.47 -2.95
CA GLY A 22 11.54 -17.43 -3.28
C GLY A 22 12.13 -16.02 -3.28
N TYR A 23 11.71 -15.18 -4.23
CA TYR A 23 11.79 -13.72 -4.09
C TYR A 23 10.99 -13.30 -2.85
N GLU A 24 11.42 -12.25 -2.14
CA GLU A 24 10.58 -11.63 -1.09
C GLU A 24 9.20 -11.34 -1.69
N LEU A 25 8.15 -11.86 -1.04
CA LEU A 25 6.79 -11.63 -1.50
C LEU A 25 6.50 -10.13 -1.39
N ALA A 26 5.98 -9.54 -2.46
CA ALA A 26 5.51 -8.14 -2.42
C ALA A 26 4.46 -7.92 -1.33
N GLU A 27 3.81 -8.99 -0.84
CA GLU A 27 2.81 -8.96 0.23
C GLU A 27 2.97 -10.21 1.10
N THR A 28 3.12 -10.05 2.41
CA THR A 28 3.33 -11.13 3.38
C THR A 28 2.68 -10.82 4.71
N PRO A 29 2.11 -11.82 5.42
CA PRO A 29 1.79 -11.67 6.83
C PRO A 29 3.03 -11.28 7.63
N ALA A 30 2.82 -10.52 8.70
CA ALA A 30 3.84 -10.13 9.66
C ALA A 30 3.25 -10.11 11.06
N PHE A 31 4.11 -10.25 12.08
CA PHE A 31 3.70 -10.15 13.48
C PHE A 31 4.11 -8.80 14.05
N ASP A 32 3.13 -8.01 14.50
CA ASP A 32 3.39 -6.77 15.21
C ASP A 32 3.73 -7.07 16.68
N THR A 33 5.00 -6.87 17.06
CA THR A 33 5.45 -7.15 18.43
C THR A 33 4.89 -6.20 19.48
N TYR A 34 4.34 -5.04 19.07
CA TYR A 34 3.75 -4.08 19.99
C TYR A 34 2.31 -4.47 20.36
N SER A 35 1.45 -4.77 19.38
CA SER A 35 0.06 -5.17 19.61
C SER A 35 -0.12 -6.67 19.90
N GLY A 36 0.84 -7.50 19.49
CA GLY A 36 0.75 -8.96 19.56
C GLY A 36 -0.17 -9.58 18.51
N GLN A 37 -0.50 -8.85 17.44
CA GLN A 37 -1.39 -9.29 16.38
C GLN A 37 -0.65 -9.54 15.07
N GLU A 38 -1.24 -10.39 14.23
CA GLU A 38 -0.82 -10.54 12.84
C GLU A 38 -1.39 -9.40 11.99
N VAL A 39 -0.57 -8.90 11.08
CA VAL A 39 -0.86 -7.81 10.15
C VAL A 39 -0.42 -8.22 8.76
N MET A 40 -0.93 -7.54 7.73
CA MET A 40 -0.43 -7.70 6.37
C MET A 40 0.64 -6.64 6.11
N ALA A 41 1.82 -7.04 5.65
CA ALA A 41 2.89 -6.14 5.25
C ALA A 41 3.07 -6.22 3.73
N ARG A 42 3.01 -5.06 3.06
CA ARG A 42 3.17 -4.94 1.63
C ARG A 42 4.33 -4.03 1.27
N GLN A 43 5.19 -4.51 0.38
CA GLN A 43 6.32 -3.80 -0.18
C GLN A 43 5.92 -3.08 -1.45
N VAL A 44 6.23 -1.78 -1.52
CA VAL A 44 6.20 -0.96 -2.74
C VAL A 44 7.64 -0.61 -3.09
N PRO A 45 8.22 -1.25 -4.14
CA PRO A 45 9.59 -0.98 -4.56
C PRO A 45 9.76 0.48 -4.96
N LEU A 46 10.84 1.12 -4.52
CA LEU A 46 11.16 2.49 -4.93
C LEU A 46 12.05 2.46 -6.18
N PRO A 47 11.90 3.42 -7.10
CA PRO A 47 12.79 3.53 -8.25
C PRO A 47 14.22 3.84 -7.79
N GLU A 48 15.21 3.18 -8.40
CA GLU A 48 16.62 3.52 -8.21
C GLU A 48 16.86 4.97 -8.66
N VAL A 49 17.33 5.82 -7.75
CA VAL A 49 17.63 7.22 -8.06
C VAL A 49 18.99 7.26 -8.77
N VAL A 50 18.98 7.22 -10.10
CA VAL A 50 20.19 7.45 -10.89
C VAL A 50 20.51 8.94 -10.85
N GLN A 51 21.54 9.32 -10.10
CA GLN A 51 22.08 10.68 -10.18
C GLN A 51 22.71 10.85 -11.55
N ALA A 52 22.19 11.78 -12.35
CA ALA A 52 22.83 12.12 -13.61
C ALA A 52 24.21 12.72 -13.31
N GLU A 53 25.28 11.98 -13.59
CA GLU A 53 26.61 12.57 -13.69
C GLU A 53 26.60 13.56 -14.86
N LEU A 54 26.56 14.85 -14.55
CA LEU A 54 26.74 15.90 -15.55
C LEU A 54 28.22 15.90 -15.98
N VAL A 55 28.55 15.11 -17.01
CA VAL A 55 29.86 15.20 -17.68
C VAL A 55 29.86 16.46 -18.53
N GLY A 56 30.24 17.59 -17.94
CA GLY A 56 30.31 18.85 -18.67
C GLY A 56 30.60 20.09 -17.81
N ALA A 57 31.89 20.37 -17.64
CA ALA A 57 32.51 21.68 -17.41
C ALA A 57 31.73 22.76 -16.62
N GLY A 58 32.18 22.99 -15.37
CA GLY A 58 32.52 24.34 -14.90
C GLY A 58 31.39 25.35 -14.73
N ALA A 59 30.50 25.13 -13.78
CA ALA A 59 29.83 26.19 -13.01
C ALA A 59 29.35 25.59 -11.67
N PRO A 60 29.39 26.31 -10.54
CA PRO A 60 28.67 25.89 -9.34
C PRO A 60 27.19 26.20 -9.56
N GLY A 61 26.58 25.51 -10.53
CA GLY A 61 25.14 25.38 -10.59
C GLY A 61 24.75 24.58 -9.37
N ARG A 62 24.03 25.22 -8.47
CA ARG A 62 23.28 24.56 -7.40
C ARG A 62 22.35 23.55 -8.08
N GLY A 63 22.85 22.33 -8.31
CA GLY A 63 22.02 21.17 -8.62
C GLY A 63 20.95 21.07 -7.54
N PRO A 64 19.78 20.48 -7.82
CA PRO A 64 18.70 20.42 -6.83
C PRO A 64 19.33 19.89 -5.55
N SER A 65 19.35 20.75 -4.52
CA SER A 65 19.86 20.32 -3.23
C SER A 65 19.12 19.05 -2.88
N ALA A 66 19.83 18.06 -2.38
CA ALA A 66 19.26 16.95 -1.61
C ALA A 66 18.55 17.54 -0.38
N GLY A 67 17.43 18.19 -0.63
CA GLY A 67 16.54 18.87 0.29
C GLY A 67 15.20 18.25 0.04
N SER A 68 14.80 17.41 0.99
CA SER A 68 13.44 16.92 1.22
C SER A 68 12.70 16.21 0.08
N ASP A 69 12.56 16.69 -1.16
CA ASP A 69 11.51 16.29 -2.12
C ASP A 69 11.79 15.13 -3.10
N GLY A 70 12.34 14.00 -2.63
CA GLY A 70 12.51 12.80 -3.49
C GLY A 70 11.19 12.08 -3.80
N PRO A 71 11.06 11.34 -4.94
CA PRO A 71 9.88 10.52 -5.24
C PRO A 71 9.47 9.59 -4.10
N ALA A 72 10.45 9.01 -3.38
CA ALA A 72 10.23 8.19 -2.21
C ALA A 72 9.51 8.93 -1.07
N ARG A 73 9.90 10.18 -0.77
CA ARG A 73 9.24 10.97 0.28
C ARG A 73 7.82 11.34 -0.12
N ARG A 74 7.59 11.75 -1.37
CA ARG A 74 6.22 12.04 -1.85
C ARG A 74 5.33 10.80 -1.78
N ALA A 75 5.86 9.63 -2.13
CA ALA A 75 5.13 8.37 -2.02
C ALA A 75 4.80 8.02 -0.57
N LEU A 76 5.76 8.20 0.36
CA LEU A 76 5.52 8.05 1.79
C LEU A 76 4.43 9.01 2.28
N GLU A 77 4.50 10.29 1.94
CA GLU A 77 3.53 11.32 2.36
C GLU A 77 2.13 11.02 1.81
N ALA A 78 2.03 10.64 0.54
CA ALA A 78 0.77 10.24 -0.09
C ALA A 78 0.14 9.03 0.59
N ALA A 79 0.92 7.98 0.86
CA ALA A 79 0.44 6.77 1.54
C ALA A 79 0.04 7.04 3.00
N VAL A 80 0.82 7.86 3.72
CA VAL A 80 0.48 8.30 5.08
C VAL A 80 -0.81 9.13 5.09
N ALA A 81 -1.01 10.01 4.10
CA ALA A 81 -2.23 10.79 3.99
C ALA A 81 -3.45 9.89 3.71
N ALA A 82 -3.32 8.91 2.82
CA ALA A 82 -4.35 7.92 2.55
C ALA A 82 -4.68 7.05 3.77
N ALA A 83 -3.68 6.70 4.59
CA ALA A 83 -3.87 5.91 5.81
C ALA A 83 -4.68 6.64 6.90
N ARG A 84 -4.92 7.95 6.77
CA ARG A 84 -5.75 8.74 7.70
C ARG A 84 -7.25 8.61 7.45
N ILE A 85 -7.66 7.92 6.39
CA ILE A 85 -9.07 7.63 6.18
C ILE A 85 -9.61 6.86 7.41
N PRO A 86 -10.73 7.30 8.00
CA PRO A 86 -11.31 6.62 9.15
C PRO A 86 -11.70 5.17 8.85
N ASP A 87 -11.61 4.33 9.89
CA ASP A 87 -12.03 2.94 9.82
C ASP A 87 -13.48 2.82 9.30
N HIS A 88 -13.71 1.85 8.42
CA HIS A 88 -15.00 1.59 7.84
C HIS A 88 -15.13 0.10 7.48
N PRO A 89 -16.28 -0.56 7.70
CA PRO A 89 -16.48 -2.00 7.44
C PRO A 89 -16.31 -2.47 5.98
N ARG A 90 -16.02 -1.56 5.05
CA ARG A 90 -15.79 -1.81 3.61
C ARG A 90 -14.42 -1.37 3.14
N LEU A 91 -13.56 -0.90 4.04
CA LEU A 91 -12.19 -0.50 3.74
C LEU A 91 -11.24 -1.37 4.56
N VAL A 92 -10.12 -1.77 3.96
CA VAL A 92 -9.03 -2.41 4.70
C VAL A 92 -8.26 -1.30 5.43
N GLN A 93 -8.12 -1.43 6.74
CA GLN A 93 -7.44 -0.41 7.54
C GLN A 93 -5.93 -0.49 7.37
N VAL A 94 -5.29 0.66 7.14
CA VAL A 94 -3.83 0.81 7.17
C VAL A 94 -3.42 1.25 8.58
N PHE A 95 -2.40 0.60 9.14
CA PHE A 95 -1.90 0.85 10.49
C PHE A 95 -0.59 1.64 10.50
N ASP A 96 0.30 1.38 9.54
CA ASP A 96 1.61 2.03 9.50
C ASP A 96 2.15 2.09 8.07
N VAL A 97 2.98 3.09 7.80
CA VAL A 97 3.64 3.32 6.51
C VAL A 97 5.03 3.88 6.76
N PHE A 98 6.07 3.22 6.25
CA PHE A 98 7.46 3.63 6.51
C PHE A 98 8.41 3.23 5.39
N LEU A 99 9.55 3.91 5.32
CA LEU A 99 10.65 3.58 4.41
C LEU A 99 11.64 2.63 5.11
N ASP A 100 12.26 1.77 4.31
CA ASP A 100 13.26 0.81 4.76
C ASP A 100 14.35 0.62 3.69
N ASP A 101 15.59 0.87 4.08
CA ASP A 101 16.76 0.83 3.18
C ASP A 101 17.56 -0.48 3.28
N ALA A 102 17.18 -1.38 4.20
CA ALA A 102 17.96 -2.58 4.52
C ALA A 102 17.52 -3.82 3.72
N GLY A 103 16.70 -3.66 2.68
CA GLY A 103 16.21 -4.75 1.83
C GLY A 103 17.10 -5.05 0.60
N PRO A 104 17.02 -6.27 0.04
CA PRO A 104 17.61 -6.56 -1.27
C PRO A 104 16.89 -5.76 -2.37
N GLY A 105 17.64 -5.00 -3.18
CA GLY A 105 17.06 -4.19 -4.28
C GLY A 105 16.89 -2.70 -3.99
N GLY A 106 17.39 -2.21 -2.85
CA GLY A 106 17.41 -0.79 -2.49
C GLY A 106 16.31 -0.39 -1.50
N GLY A 107 16.07 0.92 -1.39
CA GLY A 107 15.02 1.46 -0.52
C GLY A 107 13.63 0.98 -0.92
N SER A 108 12.81 0.62 0.04
CA SER A 108 11.42 0.20 -0.16
C SER A 108 10.48 0.99 0.74
N LEU A 109 9.28 1.26 0.24
CA LEU A 109 8.16 1.72 1.06
C LEU A 109 7.38 0.49 1.52
N TRP A 110 7.11 0.41 2.82
CA TRP A 110 6.28 -0.62 3.42
C TRP A 110 4.97 -0.03 3.89
N ILE A 111 3.88 -0.74 3.60
CA ILE A 111 2.54 -0.43 4.05
C ILE A 111 2.06 -1.61 4.89
N VAL A 112 1.70 -1.34 6.14
CA VAL A 112 1.19 -2.33 7.09
C VAL A 112 -0.30 -2.10 7.28
N SER A 113 -1.09 -3.15 7.05
CA SER A 113 -2.55 -3.08 7.11
C SER A 113 -3.15 -4.24 7.90
N GLU A 114 -4.47 -4.19 8.06
CA GLU A 114 -5.26 -5.29 8.59
C GLU A 114 -5.00 -6.59 7.82
N LEU A 115 -4.76 -7.68 8.55
CA LEU A 115 -4.79 -9.04 7.99
C LEU A 115 -6.23 -9.55 7.96
N VAL A 116 -6.92 -9.25 6.86
CA VAL A 116 -8.33 -9.65 6.69
C VAL A 116 -8.43 -11.13 6.36
N ARG A 117 -9.34 -11.86 7.04
CA ARG A 117 -9.72 -13.22 6.66
C ARG A 117 -10.60 -13.19 5.41
N ALA A 118 -9.93 -13.09 4.27
CA ALA A 118 -10.55 -12.93 2.97
C ALA A 118 -9.66 -13.49 1.86
N ARG A 119 -10.25 -13.62 0.68
CA ARG A 119 -9.51 -13.91 -0.56
C ARG A 119 -9.72 -12.78 -1.56
N PRO A 120 -8.71 -12.40 -2.36
CA PRO A 120 -8.91 -11.41 -3.42
C PRO A 120 -9.91 -11.92 -4.45
N LEU A 121 -10.75 -11.03 -4.98
CA LEU A 121 -11.74 -11.32 -6.01
C LEU A 121 -11.13 -12.04 -7.23
N ALA A 122 -9.87 -11.72 -7.57
CA ALA A 122 -9.10 -12.37 -8.61
C ALA A 122 -9.05 -13.90 -8.45
N ALA A 123 -8.96 -14.39 -7.21
CA ALA A 123 -8.90 -15.83 -6.91
C ALA A 123 -10.25 -16.54 -7.13
N PHE A 124 -11.37 -15.83 -7.12
CA PHE A 124 -12.69 -16.37 -7.45
C PHE A 124 -12.91 -16.38 -8.97
N LEU A 125 -12.54 -15.27 -9.62
CA LEU A 125 -12.70 -15.11 -11.08
C LEU A 125 -11.77 -16.02 -11.89
N GLY A 126 -10.66 -16.47 -11.31
CA GLY A 126 -9.79 -17.47 -11.93
C GLY A 126 -10.36 -18.89 -11.89
N ALA A 127 -11.33 -19.17 -11.01
CA ALA A 127 -11.95 -20.49 -10.88
C ALA A 127 -13.24 -20.59 -11.70
N ASP A 128 -14.17 -19.63 -11.53
CA ASP A 128 -15.47 -19.63 -12.20
C ASP A 128 -16.03 -18.21 -12.36
N ARG A 129 -17.02 -18.07 -13.26
CA ARG A 129 -17.77 -16.80 -13.39
C ARG A 129 -18.73 -16.63 -12.22
N LEU A 130 -18.79 -15.41 -11.69
CA LEU A 130 -19.80 -15.04 -10.69
C LEU A 130 -21.21 -15.03 -11.30
N SER A 131 -22.21 -15.40 -10.49
CA SER A 131 -23.60 -15.13 -10.85
C SER A 131 -23.85 -13.61 -10.89
N PRO A 132 -24.83 -13.14 -11.70
CA PRO A 132 -25.17 -11.71 -11.74
C PRO A 132 -25.53 -11.13 -10.38
N TYR A 133 -26.23 -11.91 -9.54
CA TYR A 133 -26.59 -11.52 -8.18
C TYR A 133 -25.34 -11.32 -7.31
N ARG A 134 -24.40 -12.27 -7.35
CA ARG A 134 -23.16 -12.17 -6.56
C ARG A 134 -22.28 -11.01 -7.02
N ALA A 135 -22.21 -10.77 -8.33
CA ALA A 135 -21.50 -9.62 -8.87
C ALA A 135 -22.11 -8.29 -8.38
N ALA A 136 -23.45 -8.20 -8.34
CA ALA A 136 -24.15 -7.02 -7.85
C ALA A 136 -23.92 -6.77 -6.35
N GLU A 137 -23.90 -7.81 -5.52
CA GLU A 137 -23.57 -7.69 -4.08
C GLU A 137 -22.17 -7.12 -3.86
N ILE A 138 -21.17 -7.69 -4.55
CA ILE A 138 -19.78 -7.22 -4.46
C ILE A 138 -19.68 -5.78 -4.96
N ALA A 139 -20.34 -5.45 -6.08
CA ALA A 139 -20.35 -4.08 -6.60
C ALA A 139 -20.97 -3.08 -5.61
N ALA A 140 -22.07 -3.45 -4.92
CA ALA A 140 -22.69 -2.60 -3.92
C ALA A 140 -21.76 -2.32 -2.73
N ASP A 141 -21.02 -3.33 -2.26
CA ASP A 141 -20.03 -3.20 -1.20
C ASP A 141 -18.85 -2.30 -1.62
N VAL A 142 -18.33 -2.49 -2.83
CA VAL A 142 -17.25 -1.64 -3.40
C VAL A 142 -17.72 -0.19 -3.57
N LEU A 143 -18.95 0.03 -4.04
CA LEU A 143 -19.51 1.38 -4.17
C LEU A 143 -19.72 2.05 -2.81
N THR A 144 -20.04 1.27 -1.77
CA THR A 144 -20.11 1.78 -0.40
C THR A 144 -18.73 2.24 0.08
N ALA A 145 -17.67 1.46 -0.16
CA ALA A 145 -16.30 1.86 0.12
C ALA A 145 -15.89 3.11 -0.65
N ALA A 146 -16.14 3.15 -1.96
CA ALA A 146 -15.80 4.30 -2.81
C ALA A 146 -16.50 5.58 -2.36
N ARG A 147 -17.77 5.51 -1.92
CA ARG A 147 -18.48 6.67 -1.34
C ARG A 147 -17.79 7.23 -0.11
N VAL A 148 -17.25 6.38 0.76
CA VAL A 148 -16.51 6.82 1.95
C VAL A 148 -15.24 7.56 1.54
N LEU A 149 -14.48 7.01 0.59
CA LEU A 149 -13.28 7.66 0.07
C LEU A 149 -13.61 9.02 -0.56
N HIS A 150 -14.62 9.06 -1.43
CA HIS A 150 -15.04 10.27 -2.13
C HIS A 150 -15.53 11.36 -1.15
N ALA A 151 -16.19 10.98 -0.06
CA ALA A 151 -16.59 11.92 0.99
C ALA A 151 -15.40 12.61 1.68
N HIS A 152 -14.21 12.01 1.62
CA HIS A 152 -12.96 12.56 2.12
C HIS A 152 -12.07 13.13 1.00
N GLY A 153 -12.63 13.34 -0.21
CA GLY A 153 -11.90 13.87 -1.36
C GLY A 153 -10.99 12.86 -2.07
N TRP A 154 -10.83 11.65 -1.55
CA TRP A 154 -9.99 10.61 -2.14
C TRP A 154 -10.70 9.89 -3.27
N THR A 155 -9.97 9.65 -4.37
CA THR A 155 -10.38 8.68 -5.40
C THR A 155 -9.42 7.51 -5.34
N HIS A 156 -9.92 6.27 -5.29
CA HIS A 156 -9.04 5.10 -5.17
C HIS A 156 -8.11 4.92 -6.39
N ARG A 157 -8.60 5.19 -7.61
CA ARG A 157 -7.86 5.16 -8.90
C ARG A 157 -7.20 3.84 -9.33
N ASN A 158 -7.07 2.86 -8.44
CA ASN A 158 -6.55 1.52 -8.72
C ASN A 158 -7.46 0.40 -8.17
N ILE A 159 -8.78 0.50 -8.43
CA ILE A 159 -9.73 -0.58 -8.08
C ILE A 159 -9.56 -1.71 -9.08
N THR A 160 -9.14 -2.88 -8.60
CA THR A 160 -8.89 -4.09 -9.39
C THR A 160 -9.45 -5.31 -8.67
N THR A 161 -9.45 -6.46 -9.34
CA THR A 161 -9.83 -7.73 -8.72
C THR A 161 -8.86 -8.18 -7.62
N ARG A 162 -7.68 -7.55 -7.50
CA ARG A 162 -6.70 -7.83 -6.43
C ARG A 162 -6.93 -6.96 -5.20
N THR A 163 -7.46 -5.75 -5.37
CA THR A 163 -7.72 -4.81 -4.28
C THR A 163 -9.10 -4.98 -3.65
N VAL A 164 -9.99 -5.74 -4.29
CA VAL A 164 -11.26 -6.18 -3.72
C VAL A 164 -11.08 -7.52 -3.01
N LEU A 165 -11.22 -7.53 -1.68
CA LEU A 165 -11.17 -8.72 -0.85
C LEU A 165 -12.58 -9.21 -0.53
N VAL A 166 -12.82 -10.51 -0.71
CA VAL A 166 -14.09 -11.17 -0.36
C VAL A 166 -13.87 -11.98 0.91
N CYS A 167 -14.52 -11.56 1.98
CA CYS A 167 -14.47 -12.19 3.30
C CYS A 167 -15.23 -13.52 3.32
N ASP A 168 -14.91 -14.36 4.30
CA ASP A 168 -15.56 -15.67 4.48
C ASP A 168 -17.08 -15.56 4.72
N ASP A 169 -17.55 -14.45 5.27
CA ASP A 169 -18.98 -14.14 5.47
C ASP A 169 -19.66 -13.57 4.21
N GLY A 170 -18.95 -13.47 3.09
CA GLY A 170 -19.45 -13.00 1.82
C GLY A 170 -19.42 -11.48 1.64
N ARG A 171 -18.98 -10.70 2.63
CA ARG A 171 -18.77 -9.25 2.47
C ARG A 171 -17.58 -8.96 1.55
N ALA A 172 -17.67 -7.91 0.74
CA ALA A 172 -16.50 -7.36 0.07
C ALA A 172 -15.94 -6.14 0.81
N MET A 173 -14.61 -6.04 0.83
CA MET A 173 -13.83 -4.93 1.36
C MET A 173 -12.86 -4.43 0.28
N LEU A 174 -12.59 -3.13 0.29
CA LEU A 174 -11.66 -2.47 -0.63
C LEU A 174 -10.39 -2.08 0.13
N GLY A 175 -9.25 -2.69 -0.23
CA GLY A 175 -7.92 -2.29 0.23
C GLY A 175 -7.13 -1.62 -0.89
N GLY A 176 -5.88 -1.27 -0.67
CA GLY A 176 -5.00 -0.78 -1.74
C GLY A 176 -4.96 0.74 -1.94
N LEU A 177 -5.62 1.54 -1.08
CA LEU A 177 -5.64 3.00 -1.23
C LEU A 177 -4.26 3.62 -1.01
N ALA A 178 -3.56 3.24 0.07
CA ALA A 178 -2.25 3.78 0.39
C ALA A 178 -1.20 3.38 -0.65
N GLU A 179 -1.29 2.15 -1.15
CA GLU A 179 -0.49 1.63 -2.25
C GLU A 179 -0.74 2.42 -3.53
N SER A 180 -2.02 2.64 -3.90
CA SER A 180 -2.38 3.43 -5.08
C SER A 180 -1.85 4.86 -4.97
N ALA A 181 -1.97 5.49 -3.80
CA ALA A 181 -1.45 6.83 -3.57
C ALA A 181 0.08 6.86 -3.70
N ALA A 182 0.80 5.89 -3.13
CA ALA A 182 2.24 5.78 -3.31
C ALA A 182 2.63 5.60 -4.78
N GLU A 183 2.00 4.67 -5.49
CA GLU A 183 2.28 4.38 -6.91
C GLU A 183 2.02 5.59 -7.81
N GLU A 184 0.97 6.36 -7.56
CA GLU A 184 0.68 7.61 -8.27
C GLU A 184 1.75 8.67 -8.02
N ALA A 185 2.17 8.85 -6.76
CA ALA A 185 3.22 9.79 -6.39
C ALA A 185 4.58 9.41 -7.00
N LEU A 186 4.89 8.11 -7.11
CA LEU A 186 6.07 7.61 -7.80
C LEU A 186 6.02 7.88 -9.31
N CYS A 187 4.83 7.84 -9.91
CA CYS A 187 4.61 8.25 -11.29
C CYS A 187 4.65 9.78 -11.51
N GLY A 188 4.78 10.58 -10.43
CA GLY A 188 4.86 12.03 -10.49
C GLY A 188 3.51 12.76 -10.40
N PHE A 189 2.42 12.06 -10.11
CA PHE A 189 1.13 12.68 -9.82
C PHE A 189 1.04 13.13 -8.36
N ASP A 190 0.15 14.08 -8.06
CA ASP A 190 -0.25 14.37 -6.68
C ASP A 190 -1.59 13.66 -6.40
N PRO A 191 -1.58 12.58 -5.61
CA PRO A 191 -2.79 11.83 -5.28
C PRO A 191 -3.53 12.43 -4.08
N VAL A 192 -2.89 13.33 -3.31
CA VAL A 192 -3.48 13.86 -2.07
C VAL A 192 -4.56 14.87 -2.45
N PRO A 193 -5.79 14.72 -1.91
CA PRO A 193 -6.85 15.69 -2.16
C PRO A 193 -6.45 17.09 -1.68
N GLU A 194 -6.77 18.12 -2.46
CA GLU A 194 -6.64 19.50 -1.99
C GLU A 194 -7.49 19.69 -0.72
N GLU A 195 -6.93 20.32 0.31
CA GLU A 195 -7.70 20.68 1.51
C GLU A 195 -8.86 21.58 1.09
N VAL A 196 -10.10 21.08 1.19
CA VAL A 196 -11.27 21.93 1.04
C VAL A 196 -11.34 22.79 2.30
N PRO A 197 -11.16 24.13 2.22
CA PRO A 197 -11.27 24.97 3.40
C PRO A 197 -12.66 24.77 4.02
N ALA A 198 -12.70 24.53 5.33
CA ALA A 198 -13.95 24.39 6.05
C ALA A 198 -14.79 25.66 5.85
N GLY A 199 -15.88 25.51 5.09
CA GLY A 199 -16.87 26.57 4.82
C GLY A 199 -17.82 26.80 5.98
#